data_AF-A0A838J705-F1
#
_entry.id   AF-A0A838J705-F1
#
_cell.length_a   1.000
_cell.length_b   1.000
_cell.length_c   1.000
_cell.angle_alpha   90.00
_cell.angle_beta   90.00
_cell.angle_gamma   90.00
#
_symmetry.space_group_name_H-M   'P 1'
#
loop_
_entity.id
_entity.type
_entity.pdbx_description
1 polymer ?
#
loop_
_entity_poly.entity_id
_entity_poly.type
_entity_poly.pdbx_seq_one_letter_code
_entity_poly.pdbx_strand_id
1 'polypeptide(L)' 'MTYCVGIKLNAGLVFLSDSRTNAGVDHIRTFRKMIVYERAGDRFM' A
#
# COMPACT_ATOMS: atom_id res chain seq x y z
N MET A 1 -12.27 -4.55 7.87
CA MET A 1 -12.05 -3.17 7.38
C MET A 1 -10.64 -3.10 6.83
N THR A 2 -10.52 -2.56 5.62
CA THR A 2 -9.27 -2.36 4.88
C THR A 2 -9.04 -0.85 4.79
N TYR A 3 -7.81 -0.37 4.99
CA TYR A 3 -7.50 1.06 4.96
C TYR A 3 -6.10 1.35 4.42
N CYS A 4 -6.02 2.32 3.51
CA CYS A 4 -4.78 2.81 2.91
C CYS A 4 -4.80 4.34 2.90
N VAL A 5 -3.61 4.95 3.01
CA VAL A 5 -3.43 6.40 2.96
C VAL A 5 -2.14 6.77 2.24
N GLY A 6 -2.17 7.89 1.52
CA GLY A 6 -1.02 8.53 0.92
C GLY A 6 -1.00 10.02 1.30
N ILE A 7 0.17 10.54 1.66
CA ILE A 7 0.38 11.92 2.07
C ILE A 7 1.43 12.55 1.17
N LYS A 8 1.10 13.71 0.58
CA LYS A 8 2.04 14.55 -0.16
C LYS A 8 2.49 15.70 0.72
N LEU A 9 3.80 15.82 0.89
CA LEU A 9 4.48 16.87 1.61
C LEU A 9 5.41 17.62 0.67
N ASN A 10 5.80 18.83 1.04
CA ASN A 10 6.85 19.55 0.32
C ASN A 10 8.18 18.78 0.33
N ALA A 11 8.42 17.96 1.37
CA ALA A 11 9.61 17.13 1.51
C ALA A 11 9.54 15.78 0.75
N GLY A 12 8.37 15.39 0.23
CA GLY A 12 8.21 14.09 -0.45
C GLY A 12 6.84 13.44 -0.24
N LEU A 13 6.80 12.10 -0.38
CA LEU A 13 5.58 11.30 -0.30
C LEU A 13 5.69 10.27 0.83
N VAL A 14 4.57 9.99 1.51
CA VAL A 14 4.44 8.93 2.51
C VAL A 14 3.25 8.06 2.15
N PHE A 15 3.43 6.74 2.15
CA PHE A 15 2.37 5.77 1.87
C PHE A 15 2.25 4.77 3.03
N LEU A 16 1.02 4.38 3.34
CA LEU A 16 0.74 3.37 4.37
C LEU A 16 -0.49 2.54 3.97
N SER A 17 -0.42 1.23 4.16
CA SER A 17 -1.53 0.31 3.86
C SER A 17 -1.65 -0.75 4.95
N ASP A 18 -2.88 -1.05 5.36
CA ASP A 18 -3.14 -2.22 6.19
C ASP A 18 -3.08 -3.53 5.36
N SER A 19 -3.08 -4.67 6.04
CA SER A 19 -3.00 -5.99 5.41
C SER A 19 -4.22 -6.88 5.62
N ARG A 20 -5.18 -6.48 6.47
CA ARG A 20 -6.39 -7.26 6.73
C ARG A 20 -7.26 -7.27 5.49
N THR A 21 -7.64 -8.45 5.01
CA THR A 21 -8.44 -8.62 3.79
C THR A 21 -9.49 -9.69 4.02
N ASN A 22 -10.73 -9.43 3.59
CA ASN A 22 -11.76 -10.46 3.49
C ASN A 22 -11.52 -11.24 2.18
N ALA A 23 -11.19 -12.52 2.31
CA ALA A 23 -10.95 -13.45 1.21
C ALA A 23 -12.11 -14.46 1.05
N GLY A 24 -13.26 -14.20 1.66
CA GLY A 24 -14.42 -15.07 1.69
C GLY A 24 -15.08 -15.11 3.08
N VAL A 25 -16.26 -15.73 3.17
CA VAL A 25 -16.95 -15.98 4.45
C VAL A 25 -16.01 -16.75 5.38
N ASP A 26 -15.79 -16.27 6.59
CA ASP A 26 -14.84 -16.81 7.58
C ASP A 26 -13.36 -16.84 7.17
N HIS A 27 -13.01 -16.15 6.08
CA HIS A 27 -11.64 -16.08 5.56
C HIS A 27 -11.08 -14.66 5.68
N ILE A 28 -10.68 -14.25 6.89
CA ILE A 28 -9.90 -13.02 7.08
C ILE A 28 -8.41 -13.37 7.05
N ARG A 29 -7.68 -12.80 6.10
CA ARG A 29 -6.28 -13.12 5.83
C ARG A 29 -5.44 -11.86 5.66
N THR A 30 -4.13 -12.05 5.69
CA THR A 30 -3.12 -11.01 5.47
C THR A 30 -2.72 -11.00 4.00
N PHE A 31 -3.01 -9.92 3.30
CA PHE A 31 -2.53 -9.70 1.94
C PHE A 31 -1.84 -8.33 1.83
N ARG A 32 -0.74 -8.29 1.09
CA ARG A 32 -0.02 -7.04 0.80
C ARG A 32 -0.85 -6.18 -0.16
N LYS A 33 -1.02 -4.90 0.18
CA LYS A 33 -1.75 -3.92 -0.64
C LYS A 33 -0.86 -2.80 -1.20
N MET A 34 0.43 -2.80 -0.84
CA MET A 34 1.43 -1.88 -1.34
C MET A 34 2.40 -2.60 -2.28
N ILE A 35 2.61 -2.04 -3.46
CA ILE A 35 3.54 -2.54 -4.46
C ILE A 35 4.44 -1.35 -4.84
N VAL A 36 5.73 -1.62 -4.96
CA VAL A 36 6.73 -0.62 -5.35
C VAL A 36 7.23 -1.00 -6.73
N TYR A 37 7.07 -0.10 -7.70
CA TYR A 37 7.71 -0.21 -9.01
C TYR A 37 8.84 0.82 -9.07
N GLU A 38 10.07 0.31 -9.08
CA GLU A 38 11.27 1.14 -9.08
C GLU A 38 12.15 0.79 -10.27
N ARG A 39 12.62 1.84 -10.96
CA ARG A 39 13.78 1.78 -11.83
C ARG A 39 14.81 2.77 -11.31
N ALA A 40 15.90 2.28 -10.74
CA ALA A 40 16.94 3.12 -10.18
C ALA A 40 17.46 4.14 -11.21
N GLY A 41 17.51 5.41 -10.83
CA GLY A 41 17.91 6.52 -11.69
C GLY A 41 16.81 7.09 -12.60
N ASP A 42 15.60 6.51 -12.60
CA ASP A 42 14.40 7.04 -13.27
C ASP A 42 13.35 7.43 -12.22
N ARG A 43 12.12 7.73 -12.64
CA ARG A 43 11.00 7.99 -11.73
C ARG A 43 10.51 6.71 -11.05
N PHE A 44 10.10 6.87 -9.79
CA PHE A 44 9.22 5.93 -9.11
C PHE A 44 7.88 5.85 -9.84
N MET A 45 7.34 4.65 -10.07
CA MET A 45 6.07 4.42 -10.78
C MET A 45 4.98 3.84 -9.87
#